data_AF-A0A364NLQ6-F1
#
_entry.id   AF-A0A364NLQ6-F1
#
_cell.length_a   1.000
_cell.length_b   1.000
_cell.length_c   1.000
_cell.angle_alpha   90.00
_cell.angle_beta   90.00
_cell.angle_gamma   90.00
#
_symmetry.space_group_name_H-M   'P 1'
#
loop_
_entity.id
_entity.type
_entity.pdbx_description
1 polymer ?
#
loop_
_entity_poly.entity_id
_entity_poly.type
_entity_poly.pdbx_seq_one_letter_code
_entity_poly.pdbx_strand_id
1 'polypeptide(L)'
;MSGNQLIKNSIVSGVVAVIVAVVVSLLADNLYLVLAITFALVFGAGFIQAGSLSNASAVQNTLDEDDDFISEDDDREAGAVKWFNASKGFGFITRDNGDDVFVHFRNIRGRGHRSLAEGQKVRFYVRQSDKGLQAEDVSIVKV
;
A
#
# COMPACT_ATOMS: atom_id res chain seq x y z
N MET A 1 6.68 60.77 -3.79
CA MET A 1 7.10 59.99 -2.59
C MET A 1 8.12 60.84 -1.84
N SER A 2 7.84 61.20 -0.58
CA SER A 2 8.67 62.15 0.18
C SER A 2 10.06 61.56 0.44
N GLY A 3 11.13 62.33 0.19
CA GLY A 3 12.54 61.90 0.30
C GLY A 3 12.93 61.31 1.67
N ASN A 4 12.17 61.63 2.72
CA ASN A 4 12.36 61.06 4.06
C ASN A 4 11.90 59.60 4.20
N GLN A 5 11.15 59.03 3.24
CA GLN A 5 10.77 57.61 3.24
C GLN A 5 11.89 56.71 2.70
N LEU A 6 12.71 57.23 1.78
CA LEU A 6 13.85 56.47 1.21
C LEU A 6 14.95 56.27 2.26
N ILE A 7 15.28 57.31 3.04
CA ILE A 7 16.31 57.23 4.09
C ILE A 7 15.85 56.28 5.23
N LYS A 8 14.56 56.35 5.61
CA LYS A 8 13.99 55.46 6.64
C LYS A 8 14.02 53.99 6.20
N ASN A 9 13.68 53.67 4.95
CA ASN A 9 13.74 52.29 4.45
C ASN A 9 15.17 51.78 4.28
N SER A 10 16.13 52.62 3.88
CA SER A 10 17.54 52.21 3.76
C SER A 10 18.16 51.89 5.12
N ILE A 11 17.89 52.70 6.16
CA ILE A 11 18.40 52.44 7.52
C ILE A 11 17.75 51.17 8.09
N VAL A 12 16.44 51.00 7.94
CA VAL A 12 15.73 49.80 8.40
C VAL A 12 16.25 48.55 7.68
N SER A 13 16.51 48.62 6.37
CA SER A 13 17.07 47.49 5.62
C SER A 13 18.49 47.13 6.07
N GLY A 14 19.34 48.12 6.39
CA GLY A 14 20.69 47.87 6.88
C GLY A 14 20.68 47.20 8.26
N VAL A 15 19.82 47.68 9.17
CA VAL A 15 19.67 47.10 10.52
C VAL A 15 19.13 45.67 10.46
N VAL A 16 18.13 45.41 9.61
CA VAL A 16 17.58 44.06 9.42
C VAL A 16 18.65 43.11 8.86
N ALA A 17 19.46 43.54 7.89
CA ALA A 17 20.52 42.71 7.32
C ALA A 17 21.58 42.31 8.36
N VAL A 18 21.98 43.24 9.24
CA VAL A 18 22.96 42.96 10.31
C VAL A 18 22.36 42.02 11.36
N ILE A 19 21.09 42.21 11.75
CA ILE A 19 20.42 41.33 12.70
C ILE A 19 20.31 39.91 12.14
N VAL A 20 19.92 39.76 10.87
CA VAL A 20 19.85 38.45 10.20
C VAL A 20 21.23 37.78 10.18
N ALA A 21 22.29 38.51 9.82
CA ALA A 21 23.64 37.98 9.79
C ALA A 21 24.11 37.50 11.18
N VAL A 22 23.85 38.29 12.24
CA VAL A 22 24.21 37.93 13.62
C VAL A 22 23.42 36.72 14.10
N VAL A 23 22.12 36.65 13.82
CA VAL A 23 21.28 35.48 14.18
C VAL A 23 21.76 34.21 13.46
N VAL A 24 22.10 34.32 12.18
CA VAL A 24 22.64 33.19 11.41
C VAL A 24 24.00 32.73 11.98
N SER A 25 24.87 33.67 12.37
CA SER A 25 26.15 33.34 13.00
C SER A 25 26.01 32.74 14.41
N LEU A 26 24.98 33.12 15.18
CA LEU A 26 24.69 32.56 16.51
C LEU A 26 24.02 31.18 16.46
N LEU A 27 23.40 30.82 15.34
CA LEU A 27 22.74 29.52 15.12
C LEU A 27 23.63 28.52 14.35
N ALA A 28 24.87 28.90 14.04
CA ALA A 28 25.83 28.11 13.27
C ALA A 28 26.21 26.77 13.94
N ASP A 29 25.93 26.61 15.24
CA ASP A 29 26.13 25.33 15.95
C ASP A 29 25.07 24.26 15.60
N ASN A 30 24.00 24.60 14.87
CA ASN A 30 22.97 23.66 14.44
C ASN A 30 22.66 23.80 12.95
N LEU A 31 23.65 23.48 12.11
CA LEU A 31 23.54 23.44 10.63
C LEU A 31 22.29 22.67 10.15
N TYR A 32 21.84 21.66 10.88
CA TYR A 32 20.61 20.92 10.61
C TYR A 32 19.32 21.74 10.78
N LEU A 33 19.24 22.63 11.78
CA LEU A 33 18.06 23.49 11.96
C LEU A 33 17.95 24.55 10.86
N VAL A 34 19.09 25.10 10.43
CA VAL A 34 19.15 26.07 9.31
C VAL A 34 18.74 25.40 7.99
N LEU A 35 19.21 24.17 7.74
CA LEU A 35 18.76 23.38 6.59
C LEU A 35 17.27 22.99 6.67
N ALA A 36 16.75 22.65 7.86
CA ALA A 36 15.35 22.28 8.03
C ALA A 36 14.39 23.46 7.78
N ILE A 37 14.74 24.66 8.27
CA ILE A 37 13.92 25.87 8.07
C ILE A 37 13.93 26.31 6.61
N THR A 38 15.10 26.28 5.95
CA THR A 38 15.19 26.64 4.52
C THR A 38 14.43 25.63 3.66
N PHE A 39 14.51 24.33 3.96
CA PHE A 39 13.71 23.32 3.28
C PHE A 39 12.20 23.53 3.48
N ALA A 40 11.75 23.81 4.71
CA ALA A 40 10.34 24.07 5.02
C ALA A 40 9.79 25.33 4.31
N LEU A 41 10.58 26.40 4.19
CA LEU A 41 10.17 27.61 3.50
C LEU A 41 10.10 27.43 1.98
N VAL A 42 11.01 26.64 1.40
CA VAL A 42 11.02 26.36 -0.05
C VAL A 42 9.93 25.36 -0.44
N PHE A 43 9.61 24.37 0.40
CA PHE A 43 8.54 23.40 0.12
C PHE A 43 7.14 23.90 0.52
N GLY A 44 7.02 24.80 1.49
CA GLY A 44 5.72 25.31 1.96
C GLY A 44 4.96 26.18 0.96
N ALA A 45 5.66 26.78 -0.01
CA ALA A 45 5.05 27.66 -1.02
C ALA A 45 4.59 26.92 -2.31
N GLY A 46 4.82 25.61 -2.43
CA GLY A 46 4.55 24.85 -3.65
C GLY A 46 3.18 24.17 -3.76
N PHE A 47 2.30 24.30 -2.76
CA PHE A 47 1.07 23.49 -2.67
C PHE A 47 -0.24 24.30 -2.66
N ILE A 48 -0.33 25.34 -3.50
CA ILE A 48 -1.62 25.98 -3.82
C ILE A 48 -1.77 26.06 -5.34
N GLN A 49 -2.10 24.93 -5.97
CA GLN A 49 -2.84 24.93 -7.22
C GLN A 49 -4.25 24.39 -6.92
N ALA A 50 -5.06 25.25 -6.31
CA ALA A 50 -6.49 25.03 -6.19
C ALA A 50 -7.13 25.10 -7.57
N GLY A 51 -8.00 24.13 -7.84
CA GLY A 51 -8.68 23.93 -9.10
C GLY A 51 -9.60 25.08 -9.48
N SER A 52 -9.60 25.36 -10.78
CA SER A 52 -10.58 26.22 -11.42
C SER A 52 -11.96 25.55 -11.38
N LEU A 53 -12.86 26.19 -10.64
CA LEU A 53 -14.30 26.36 -10.82
C LEU A 53 -15.10 25.40 -11.73
N SER A 54 -15.97 24.65 -11.06
CA SER A 54 -17.44 24.55 -11.21
C SER A 54 -18.06 24.39 -12.61
N ASN A 55 -18.65 23.22 -12.83
CA ASN A 55 -19.95 23.10 -13.47
C ASN A 55 -20.89 22.35 -12.51
N ALA A 56 -21.80 23.09 -11.89
CA ALA A 56 -22.98 22.50 -11.27
C ALA A 56 -24.02 22.35 -12.38
N SER A 57 -24.45 21.12 -12.63
CA SER A 57 -25.73 20.84 -13.27
C SER A 57 -26.26 19.56 -12.66
N ALA A 58 -27.33 19.74 -11.90
CA ALA A 58 -28.03 18.71 -11.16
C ALA A 58 -28.60 17.65 -12.10
N VAL A 59 -28.22 16.40 -11.87
CA VAL A 59 -29.08 15.25 -12.13
C VAL A 59 -28.98 14.36 -10.89
N GLN A 60 -29.91 14.60 -9.98
CA GLN A 60 -30.29 13.65 -8.95
C GLN A 60 -30.95 12.47 -9.67
N ASN A 61 -30.32 11.29 -9.69
CA ASN A 61 -31.06 10.04 -9.76
C ASN A 61 -30.18 8.84 -9.34
N THR A 62 -30.74 8.08 -8.41
CA THR A 62 -30.56 6.65 -8.16
C THR A 62 -29.14 6.16 -7.92
N LEU A 63 -28.78 6.15 -6.64
CA LEU A 63 -27.87 5.17 -6.07
C LEU A 63 -28.62 3.84 -6.00
N ASP A 64 -28.68 3.12 -7.10
CA ASP A 64 -29.02 1.70 -7.15
C ASP A 64 -28.17 1.07 -8.27
N GLU A 65 -27.28 0.16 -7.85
CA GLU A 65 -26.60 -0.91 -8.62
C GLU A 65 -25.29 -0.60 -9.42
N ASP A 66 -24.30 -1.49 -9.20
CA ASP A 66 -23.05 -1.82 -9.94
C ASP A 66 -21.81 -0.89 -9.77
N ASP A 67 -20.61 -1.29 -9.29
CA ASP A 67 -19.93 -2.58 -9.11
C ASP A 67 -18.74 -2.34 -8.13
N ASP A 68 -18.87 -2.79 -6.87
CA ASP A 68 -17.75 -2.91 -5.94
C ASP A 68 -16.87 -4.09 -6.39
N PHE A 69 -15.75 -3.83 -7.08
CA PHE A 69 -14.78 -4.89 -7.41
C PHE A 69 -13.95 -5.28 -6.17
N ILE A 70 -14.61 -5.70 -5.10
CA ILE A 70 -14.08 -6.77 -4.26
C ILE A 70 -14.59 -8.05 -4.91
N SER A 71 -13.74 -8.75 -5.64
CA SER A 71 -14.03 -10.11 -6.07
C SER A 71 -14.08 -11.01 -4.82
N GLU A 72 -15.22 -10.99 -4.13
CA GLU A 72 -15.55 -11.80 -2.96
C GLU A 72 -15.95 -13.24 -3.35
N ASP A 73 -16.10 -13.53 -4.65
CA ASP A 73 -16.11 -14.89 -5.19
C ASP A 73 -14.67 -15.36 -5.49
N ASP A 74 -13.92 -15.62 -4.43
CA ASP A 74 -12.85 -16.60 -4.56
C ASP A 74 -13.51 -17.98 -4.50
N ASP A 75 -13.90 -18.56 -5.64
CA ASP A 75 -14.44 -19.94 -5.82
C ASP A 75 -13.52 -21.05 -5.24
N ARG A 76 -12.51 -20.67 -4.46
CA ARG A 76 -11.62 -21.54 -3.73
C ARG A 76 -12.34 -22.13 -2.53
N GLU A 77 -12.53 -23.43 -2.60
CA GLU A 77 -12.94 -24.28 -1.49
C GLU A 77 -11.88 -24.27 -0.37
N ALA A 78 -12.33 -24.53 0.85
CA ALA A 78 -11.48 -24.74 2.00
C ALA A 78 -11.37 -26.24 2.33
N GLY A 79 -10.26 -26.63 2.93
CA GLY A 79 -10.05 -27.99 3.38
C GLY A 79 -8.88 -28.13 4.34
N ALA A 80 -8.63 -29.36 4.76
CA ALA A 80 -7.52 -29.72 5.62
C ALA A 80 -6.61 -30.72 4.91
N VAL A 81 -5.30 -30.53 5.04
CA VAL A 81 -4.31 -31.43 4.43
C VAL A 81 -4.35 -32.78 5.13
N LYS A 82 -4.71 -33.84 4.40
CA LYS A 82 -4.76 -35.21 4.92
C LYS A 82 -3.37 -35.79 5.11
N TRP A 83 -2.51 -35.59 4.11
CA TRP A 83 -1.09 -35.88 4.16
C TRP A 83 -0.39 -35.24 2.96
N PHE A 84 0.89 -34.93 3.11
CA PHE A 84 1.72 -34.41 2.02
C PHE A 84 3.15 -34.94 2.16
N ASN A 85 3.68 -35.50 1.07
CA ASN A 85 5.07 -35.94 1.03
C ASN A 85 5.93 -34.87 0.34
N ALA A 86 6.68 -34.10 1.13
CA ALA A 86 7.53 -33.03 0.61
C ALA A 86 8.68 -33.54 -0.29
N SER A 87 9.18 -34.76 -0.05
CA SER A 87 10.23 -35.35 -0.88
C SER A 87 9.73 -35.76 -2.26
N LYS A 88 8.49 -36.27 -2.35
CA LYS A 88 7.87 -36.64 -3.63
C LYS A 88 7.09 -35.49 -4.28
N GLY A 89 6.71 -34.47 -3.53
CA GLY A 89 6.02 -33.27 -4.02
C GLY A 89 4.52 -33.46 -4.27
N PHE A 90 3.85 -34.41 -3.61
CA PHE A 90 2.41 -34.64 -3.74
C PHE A 90 1.74 -35.04 -2.43
N GLY A 91 0.42 -34.85 -2.37
CA GLY A 91 -0.40 -35.18 -1.21
C GLY A 91 -1.89 -35.17 -1.53
N PHE A 92 -2.70 -35.22 -0.47
CA PHE A 92 -4.15 -35.09 -0.55
C PHE A 92 -4.68 -34.10 0.50
N ILE A 93 -5.74 -33.41 0.12
CA ILE A 93 -6.49 -32.48 0.96
C ILE A 93 -7.91 -33.04 1.08
N THR A 94 -8.41 -33.15 2.31
CA THR A 94 -9.79 -33.52 2.58
C THR A 94 -10.63 -32.25 2.63
N ARG A 95 -11.68 -32.21 1.82
CA ARG A 95 -12.66 -31.13 1.78
C ARG A 95 -13.60 -31.19 2.98
N ASP A 96 -14.30 -30.10 3.25
CA ASP A 96 -15.32 -30.07 4.30
C ASP A 96 -16.50 -31.03 4.00
N ASN A 97 -16.72 -31.38 2.72
CA ASN A 97 -17.68 -32.41 2.29
C ASN A 97 -17.17 -33.86 2.44
N GLY A 98 -15.91 -34.06 2.85
CA GLY A 98 -15.30 -35.38 3.07
C GLY A 98 -14.61 -36.02 1.85
N ASP A 99 -14.72 -35.42 0.67
CA ASP A 99 -13.99 -35.89 -0.51
C ASP A 99 -12.50 -35.53 -0.46
N ASP A 100 -11.66 -36.44 -0.94
CA ASP A 100 -10.22 -36.24 -1.06
C ASP A 100 -9.85 -35.65 -2.42
N VAL A 101 -9.05 -34.59 -2.40
CA VAL A 101 -8.57 -33.87 -3.58
C VAL A 101 -7.04 -34.00 -3.67
N PHE A 102 -6.56 -34.39 -4.84
CA PHE A 102 -5.13 -34.55 -5.10
C PHE A 102 -4.42 -33.19 -5.17
N VAL A 103 -3.28 -33.03 -4.51
CA VAL A 103 -2.46 -31.81 -4.58
C VAL A 103 -1.02 -32.12 -5.01
N HIS A 104 -0.50 -31.29 -5.91
CA HIS A 104 0.89 -31.36 -6.38
C HIS A 104 1.65 -30.09 -6.00
N PHE A 105 2.95 -30.18 -5.73
CA PHE A 105 3.77 -29.06 -5.25
C PHE A 105 3.74 -27.83 -6.18
N ARG A 106 3.58 -28.07 -7.49
CA ARG A 106 3.48 -27.00 -8.51
C ARG A 106 2.26 -26.11 -8.31
N ASN A 107 1.20 -26.65 -7.74
CA ASN A 107 -0.07 -25.97 -7.55
C ASN A 107 -0.12 -25.19 -6.22
N ILE A 108 0.85 -25.38 -5.32
CA ILE A 108 0.91 -24.67 -4.04
C ILE A 108 1.50 -23.28 -4.26
N ARG A 109 0.85 -22.21 -3.83
CA ARG A 109 1.41 -20.85 -3.88
C ARG A 109 2.62 -20.71 -2.95
N GLY A 110 3.65 -19.99 -3.42
CA GLY A 110 4.86 -19.71 -2.65
C GLY A 110 6.12 -19.75 -3.50
N ARG A 111 7.27 -19.33 -2.94
CA ARG A 111 8.58 -19.43 -3.60
C ARG A 111 9.44 -20.49 -2.90
N GLY A 112 10.23 -21.26 -3.65
CA GLY A 112 11.12 -22.29 -3.10
C GLY A 112 10.44 -23.64 -2.82
N HIS A 113 10.89 -24.34 -1.79
CA HIS A 113 10.33 -25.64 -1.37
C HIS A 113 8.93 -25.44 -0.78
N ARG A 114 7.91 -25.87 -1.53
CA ARG A 114 6.51 -25.80 -1.13
C ARG A 114 6.13 -27.09 -0.41
N SER A 115 5.81 -26.99 0.87
CA SER A 115 5.33 -28.12 1.68
C SER A 115 4.04 -27.75 2.40
N LEU A 116 3.25 -28.77 2.71
CA LEU A 116 2.05 -28.69 3.53
C LEU A 116 2.23 -29.60 4.74
N ALA A 117 1.82 -29.13 5.91
CA ALA A 117 1.77 -29.94 7.11
C ALA A 117 0.44 -30.69 7.17
N GLU A 118 0.44 -31.89 7.75
CA GLU A 118 -0.79 -32.64 8.04
C GLU A 118 -1.70 -31.84 8.98
N GLY A 119 -3.00 -31.85 8.71
CA GLY A 119 -4.01 -31.09 9.43
C GLY A 119 -4.05 -29.59 9.10
N GLN A 120 -3.13 -29.08 8.27
CA GLN A 120 -3.07 -27.66 7.94
C GLN A 120 -4.29 -27.22 7.11
N LYS A 121 -4.87 -26.08 7.48
CA LYS A 121 -5.98 -25.47 6.74
C LYS A 121 -5.47 -24.76 5.49
N VAL A 122 -6.11 -25.04 4.36
CA VAL A 122 -5.73 -24.54 3.04
C VAL A 122 -6.96 -24.12 2.24
N ARG A 123 -6.77 -23.17 1.31
CA ARG A 123 -7.76 -22.78 0.29
C ARG A 123 -7.23 -23.08 -1.10
N PHE A 124 -8.07 -23.64 -1.96
CA PHE A 124 -7.70 -24.12 -3.29
C PHE A 124 -8.90 -24.20 -4.22
N TYR A 125 -8.67 -24.13 -5.53
CA TYR A 125 -9.71 -24.45 -6.51
C TYR A 125 -9.73 -25.95 -6.78
N VAL A 126 -10.91 -26.52 -6.99
CA VAL A 126 -11.08 -27.90 -7.42
C VAL A 126 -11.25 -27.95 -8.92
N ARG A 127 -10.39 -28.71 -9.61
CA ARG A 127 -10.50 -29.00 -11.04
C ARG A 127 -10.64 -30.50 -11.26
N GLN A 128 -11.51 -30.88 -12.18
CA GLN A 128 -11.57 -32.25 -12.69
C GLN A 128 -10.37 -32.55 -13.61
N SER A 129 -9.64 -33.62 -13.32
CA SER A 129 -8.52 -34.13 -14.13
C SER A 129 -8.75 -35.59 -14.51
N ASP A 130 -7.93 -36.13 -15.41
CA ASP A 130 -7.93 -37.54 -15.83
C ASP A 130 -7.77 -38.52 -14.66
N LYS A 131 -7.17 -38.06 -13.55
CA LYS A 131 -6.91 -38.83 -12.33
C LYS A 131 -7.90 -38.56 -11.20
N GLY A 132 -8.97 -37.80 -11.46
CA GLY A 132 -9.93 -37.37 -10.46
C GLY A 132 -9.80 -35.90 -10.08
N LEU A 133 -10.27 -35.54 -8.90
CA LEU A 133 -10.28 -34.16 -8.40
C LEU A 133 -8.86 -33.71 -8.04
N GLN A 134 -8.45 -32.56 -8.57
CA GLN A 134 -7.16 -31.94 -8.32
C GLN A 134 -7.31 -30.54 -7.74
N ALA A 135 -6.48 -30.23 -6.75
CA ALA A 135 -6.38 -28.92 -6.13
C ALA A 135 -5.43 -28.04 -6.94
N GLU A 136 -5.92 -26.86 -7.33
CA GLU A 136 -5.15 -25.82 -7.98
C GLU A 136 -5.02 -24.59 -7.08
N ASP A 137 -3.93 -23.87 -7.29
CA ASP A 137 -3.71 -22.57 -6.66
C ASP A 137 -3.80 -22.57 -5.13
N VAL A 138 -3.23 -23.60 -4.52
CA VAL A 138 -3.36 -23.92 -3.10
C VAL A 138 -2.62 -22.90 -2.25
N SER A 139 -3.30 -22.30 -1.29
CA SER A 139 -2.75 -21.34 -0.35
C SER A 139 -3.00 -21.77 1.08
N ILE A 140 -2.05 -21.51 1.96
CA ILE A 140 -2.19 -21.79 3.39
C ILE A 140 -3.05 -20.70 4.01
N VAL A 141 -4.08 -21.10 4.75
CA VAL A 141 -4.84 -20.17 5.58
C VAL A 141 -4.02 -19.87 6.82
N LYS A 142 -3.52 -18.63 6.93
CA LYS A 142 -2.95 -18.15 8.19
C LYS A 142 -4.11 -17.86 9.15
N VAL A 143 -4.14 -18.63 10.23
CA VAL A 143 -4.99 -18.39 11.40
C VAL A 143 -4.18 -17.60 12.42
#